data_AF-A0A819ZCY0-F1
#
_entry.id   AF-A0A819ZCY0-F1
#
_cell.length_a   1.000
_cell.length_b   1.000
_cell.length_c   1.000
_cell.angle_alpha   90.00
_cell.angle_beta   90.00
_cell.angle_gamma   90.00
#
_symmetry.space_group_name_H-M   'P 1'
#
loop_
_entity.id
_entity.type
_entity.pdbx_description
1 polymer ?
#
loop_
_entity_poly.entity_id
_entity_poly.type
_entity_poly.pdbx_seq_one_letter_code
_entity_poly.pdbx_strand_id
1 'polypeptide(L)'
;MAVSKENPSFRRKLALIIGNDKYKKSYNRLNHSLNNANDLSDVLKTINFEVTTFCDLNKQQLITSIIGFAKTIRDGDLVLFYYSGHICEANRKNYFMPVDDTTIRSDIDIEDFSVNIERTLARLVETNPSYLTVFLLDCCKPYLLKNTSASNAAIEGKGLPEIKPPAGAFIQYDCAANQAIKDVLETDHNKPEPDQFLDNDWDEKNDGSLELTKKAHIQVKAYYDNFPSIDDVTNDTRQEVKQAKAFTDSILQNLPSGNVTERATACHVLKNLLEAQNIQCLFYDSKHGKDLRDSSGILAEIDSKERPFVLKLNNCKGLGGSMGPKTEHGALRLSRILLDALEKNESHPVIEDVRKRLSEAHRTNKENISVKSIYVGSFNVAYTVKDWTPDAVESLPELEKNLKDKFEQFVAAKIHPLLCRPAFDISFFDKQGNKTFSDSYETHQVGPPGKTQTYISPAGWTRYGLKVLDKYSNGNNWLHPFQDPRNWYRAFHGTGHASADDFNKSKQSFDQQYASVDALGSIYKTGFRSARVAAFGAGVYCSPDPKFPEKGYVGVVQCDTQQGKKNFKCMLQVAVNPDGVRIATDKEIWVVPNPEDIRPYGILIKEA
;
A
#
# COMPACT_ATOMS: atom_id res chain seq x y z
N MET A 1 31.38 3.99 -34.74
CA MET A 1 31.69 4.07 -33.30
C MET A 1 30.38 4.20 -32.55
N ALA A 2 29.90 3.11 -31.95
CA ALA A 2 28.71 3.12 -31.12
C ALA A 2 29.13 3.48 -29.69
N VAL A 3 28.53 4.52 -29.13
CA VAL A 3 28.71 4.89 -27.72
C VAL A 3 28.05 3.79 -26.88
N SER A 4 28.87 3.08 -26.12
CA SER A 4 28.43 2.11 -25.12
C SER A 4 27.59 2.82 -24.05
N LYS A 5 26.34 2.40 -23.87
CA LYS A 5 25.57 2.71 -22.65
C LYS A 5 26.19 1.94 -21.50
N GLU A 6 27.15 2.56 -20.83
CA GLU A 6 27.58 2.11 -19.50
C GLU A 6 26.38 2.20 -18.54
N ASN A 7 26.10 1.10 -17.87
CA ASN A 7 25.13 1.00 -16.79
C ASN A 7 25.77 1.68 -15.57
N PRO A 8 25.22 2.77 -15.01
CA PRO A 8 25.93 3.52 -13.97
C PRO A 8 26.07 2.64 -12.73
N SER A 9 27.33 2.44 -12.32
CA SER A 9 27.73 1.81 -11.06
C SER A 9 26.94 2.36 -9.88
N PHE A 10 26.67 1.51 -8.88
CA PHE A 10 25.98 1.81 -7.62
C PHE A 10 26.26 3.23 -7.12
N ARG A 11 25.21 4.07 -7.11
CA ARG A 11 25.25 5.42 -6.56
C ARG A 11 24.93 5.35 -5.07
N ARG A 12 25.87 5.79 -4.24
CA ARG A 12 25.64 5.90 -2.80
C ARG A 12 24.53 6.93 -2.56
N LYS A 13 23.57 6.58 -1.71
CA LYS A 13 22.41 7.43 -1.39
C LYS A 13 22.64 8.06 -0.03
N LEU A 14 22.75 9.38 0.04
CA LEU A 14 22.99 10.12 1.27
C LEU A 14 21.76 10.94 1.62
N ALA A 15 21.35 10.95 2.89
CA ALA A 15 20.28 11.82 3.36
C ALA A 15 20.71 12.64 4.57
N LEU A 16 20.45 13.95 4.53
CA LEU A 16 20.48 14.82 5.71
C LEU A 16 19.05 15.20 6.07
N ILE A 17 18.65 14.92 7.30
CA ILE A 17 17.30 15.16 7.80
C ILE A 17 17.39 16.06 9.02
N ILE A 18 16.67 17.16 9.02
CA ILE A 18 16.66 18.13 10.12
C ILE A 18 15.21 18.40 10.53
N GLY A 19 14.89 18.19 11.81
CA GLY A 19 13.58 18.51 12.39
C GLY A 19 13.70 19.50 13.55
N ASN A 20 13.11 20.68 13.45
CA ASN A 20 13.12 21.70 14.50
C ASN A 20 11.71 21.90 15.07
N ASP A 21 11.49 21.46 16.32
CA ASP A 21 10.21 21.61 17.04
C ASP A 21 10.30 22.61 18.21
N LYS A 22 11.41 22.56 18.96
CA LYS A 22 11.54 23.21 20.28
C LYS A 22 12.04 24.65 20.23
N TYR A 23 11.41 25.49 19.42
CA TYR A 23 11.66 26.93 19.40
C TYR A 23 11.50 27.54 20.81
N LYS A 24 12.41 28.44 21.18
CA LYS A 24 12.42 29.06 22.50
C LYS A 24 11.21 29.96 22.70
N LYS A 25 10.77 30.67 21.67
CA LYS A 25 9.49 31.39 21.68
C LYS A 25 8.33 30.38 21.68
N SER A 26 7.54 30.41 22.73
CA SER A 26 6.45 29.44 22.96
C SER A 26 5.44 29.37 21.82
N TYR A 27 5.15 30.48 21.15
CA TYR A 27 4.19 30.57 20.04
C TYR A 27 4.75 30.06 18.69
N ASN A 28 6.05 29.80 18.59
CA ASN A 28 6.67 29.18 17.42
C ASN A 28 6.99 27.69 17.65
N ARG A 29 6.60 27.09 18.79
CA ARG A 29 6.85 25.66 19.02
C ARG A 29 6.00 24.81 18.08
N LEU A 30 6.64 23.79 17.51
CA LEU A 30 6.00 22.75 16.72
C LEU A 30 5.99 21.43 17.52
N ASN A 31 5.18 20.48 17.07
CA ASN A 31 4.97 19.18 17.72
C ASN A 31 4.96 18.02 16.71
N HIS A 32 5.40 18.27 15.49
CA HIS A 32 5.31 17.33 14.36
C HIS A 32 6.62 17.25 13.59
N SER A 33 7.46 18.29 13.57
CA SER A 33 8.67 18.29 12.76
C SER A 33 9.68 17.25 13.20
N LEU A 34 9.77 16.95 14.49
CA LEU A 34 10.61 15.87 15.01
C LEU A 34 10.07 14.49 14.60
N ASN A 35 8.75 14.29 14.70
CA ASN A 35 8.13 13.02 14.32
C ASN A 35 8.30 12.77 12.82
N ASN A 36 8.00 13.76 11.98
CA ASN A 36 8.15 13.68 10.53
C ASN A 36 9.61 13.39 10.13
N ALA A 37 10.58 14.06 10.76
CA ALA A 37 12.00 13.80 10.54
C ALA A 37 12.41 12.37 10.91
N ASN A 38 11.90 11.83 12.03
CA ASN A 38 12.19 10.46 12.45
C ASN A 38 11.52 9.43 11.53
N ASP A 39 10.26 9.64 11.16
CA ASP A 39 9.50 8.75 10.28
C ASP A 39 10.16 8.67 8.89
N LEU A 40 10.53 9.83 8.31
CA LEU A 40 11.24 9.86 7.04
C LEU A 40 12.63 9.26 7.15
N SER A 41 13.36 9.51 8.25
CA SER A 41 14.64 8.87 8.53
C SER A 41 14.52 7.35 8.46
N ASP A 42 13.50 6.80 9.09
CA ASP A 42 13.32 5.36 9.17
C ASP A 42 12.91 4.79 7.81
N VAL A 43 12.02 5.46 7.08
CA VAL A 43 11.68 5.10 5.69
C VAL A 43 12.91 5.14 4.79
N LEU A 44 13.73 6.20 4.83
CA LEU A 44 14.90 6.33 3.94
C LEU A 44 15.98 5.28 4.24
N LYS A 45 16.15 4.90 5.51
CA LYS A 45 17.01 3.76 5.88
C LYS A 45 16.51 2.45 5.26
N THR A 46 15.20 2.22 5.18
CA THR A 46 14.66 0.99 4.53
C THR A 46 14.97 0.89 3.03
N ILE A 47 15.28 2.00 2.37
CA ILE A 47 15.62 2.05 0.94
C ILE A 47 17.10 2.37 0.67
N ASN A 48 17.96 2.04 1.65
CA ASN A 48 19.42 2.11 1.60
C ASN A 48 20.02 3.52 1.47
N PHE A 49 19.42 4.53 2.11
CA PHE A 49 20.11 5.80 2.36
C PHE A 49 21.02 5.71 3.58
N GLU A 50 22.21 6.30 3.49
CA GLU A 50 23.02 6.69 4.63
C GLU A 50 22.42 7.97 5.21
N VAL A 51 21.59 7.81 6.25
CA VAL A 51 20.81 8.90 6.84
C VAL A 51 21.54 9.52 8.04
N THR A 52 21.73 10.83 8.00
CA THR A 52 22.15 11.65 9.15
C THR A 52 20.97 12.51 9.59
N THR A 53 20.46 12.27 10.80
CA THR A 53 19.30 12.99 11.35
C THR A 53 19.73 13.90 12.50
N PHE A 54 19.26 15.14 12.49
CA PHE A 54 19.44 16.09 13.57
C PHE A 54 18.11 16.71 14.00
N CYS A 55 18.03 17.05 15.29
CA CYS A 55 16.81 17.54 15.89
C CYS A 55 17.07 18.77 16.74
N ASP A 56 16.15 19.74 16.69
CA ASP A 56 16.16 20.96 17.50
C ASP A 56 17.50 21.72 17.43
N LEU A 57 17.96 22.02 16.22
CA LEU A 57 19.25 22.65 15.98
C LEU A 57 19.21 24.18 16.15
N ASN A 58 20.20 24.70 16.88
CA ASN A 58 20.48 26.13 16.92
C ASN A 58 21.17 26.62 15.63
N LYS A 59 21.34 27.94 15.45
CA LYS A 59 21.95 28.50 14.22
C LYS A 59 23.31 27.87 13.88
N GLN A 60 24.19 27.82 14.87
CA GLN A 60 25.55 27.31 14.67
C GLN A 60 25.52 25.83 14.27
N GLN A 61 24.69 25.04 14.96
CA GLN A 61 24.52 23.62 14.69
C GLN A 61 23.94 23.36 13.29
N LEU A 62 22.91 24.10 12.87
CA LEU A 62 22.36 24.01 11.51
C LEU A 62 23.47 24.20 10.47
N ILE A 63 24.27 25.27 10.61
CA ILE A 63 25.37 25.56 9.69
C ILE A 63 26.41 24.43 9.70
N THR A 64 26.86 24.00 10.89
CA THR A 64 27.91 22.99 10.99
C THR A 64 27.45 21.61 10.50
N SER A 65 26.20 21.22 10.75
CA SER A 65 25.63 19.95 10.31
C SER A 65 25.53 19.90 8.79
N ILE A 66 25.08 20.99 8.16
CA ILE A 66 24.95 21.05 6.71
C ILE A 66 26.32 21.08 6.02
N ILE A 67 27.28 21.86 6.55
CA ILE A 67 28.65 21.86 6.03
C ILE A 67 29.31 20.49 6.22
N GLY A 68 29.10 19.85 7.38
CA GLY A 68 29.63 18.52 7.67
C GLY A 68 29.12 17.48 6.70
N PHE A 69 27.81 17.49 6.42
CA PHE A 69 27.19 16.61 5.43
C PHE A 69 27.64 16.93 4.00
N ALA A 70 27.72 18.21 3.61
CA ALA A 70 28.18 18.57 2.27
C ALA A 70 29.58 18.01 1.95
N LYS A 71 30.46 17.92 2.96
CA LYS A 71 31.80 17.32 2.83
C LYS A 71 31.81 15.79 2.64
N THR A 72 30.71 15.10 2.94
CA THR A 72 30.62 13.64 2.78
C THR A 72 30.21 13.26 1.36
N ILE A 73 29.56 14.17 0.62
CA ILE A 73 29.11 13.99 -0.75
C ILE A 73 30.31 13.79 -1.68
N ARG A 74 30.16 12.91 -2.68
CA ARG A 74 31.13 12.58 -3.72
C ARG A 74 30.44 12.54 -5.09
N ASP A 75 31.22 12.61 -6.16
CA ASP A 75 30.73 12.52 -7.53
C ASP A 75 29.88 11.26 -7.74
N GLY A 76 28.69 11.45 -8.33
CA GLY A 76 27.75 10.36 -8.62
C GLY A 76 26.82 9.97 -7.46
N ASP A 77 26.91 10.57 -6.28
CA ASP A 77 25.96 10.33 -5.19
C ASP A 77 24.52 10.78 -5.55
N LEU A 78 23.53 10.09 -4.96
CA LEU A 78 22.16 10.57 -4.85
C LEU A 78 22.01 11.25 -3.48
N VAL A 79 21.69 12.54 -3.46
CA VAL A 79 21.63 13.32 -2.23
C VAL A 79 20.19 13.74 -1.95
N LEU A 80 19.71 13.45 -0.74
CA LEU A 80 18.44 13.95 -0.23
C LEU A 80 18.71 14.89 0.95
N PHE A 81 18.08 16.05 0.94
CA PHE A 81 18.05 16.97 2.07
C PHE A 81 16.59 17.20 2.47
N TYR A 82 16.27 16.92 3.73
CA TYR A 82 14.95 17.16 4.31
C TYR A 82 15.06 18.14 5.47
N TYR A 83 14.20 19.14 5.48
CA TYR A 83 14.04 20.06 6.59
C TYR A 83 12.56 20.16 6.96
N SER A 84 12.24 19.91 8.23
CA SER A 84 10.93 20.19 8.83
C SER A 84 11.07 21.23 9.93
N GLY A 85 10.34 22.34 9.80
CA GLY A 85 10.43 23.48 10.71
C GLY A 85 9.99 24.79 10.09
N HIS A 86 10.18 25.90 10.80
CA HIS A 86 9.82 27.22 10.31
C HIS A 86 10.81 27.72 9.25
N ILE A 87 10.27 28.39 8.23
CA ILE A 87 11.00 29.22 7.28
C ILE A 87 10.45 30.65 7.30
N CYS A 88 11.29 31.60 6.93
CA CYS A 88 10.93 33.00 6.85
C CYS A 88 11.60 33.68 5.66
N GLU A 89 10.87 34.56 4.97
CA GLU A 89 11.46 35.47 3.98
C GLU A 89 11.78 36.81 4.64
N ALA A 90 13.00 37.30 4.44
CA ALA A 90 13.39 38.66 4.78
C ALA A 90 14.21 39.24 3.62
N ASN A 91 13.90 40.47 3.21
CA ASN A 91 14.56 41.16 2.10
C ASN A 91 14.70 40.32 0.81
N ARG A 92 13.65 39.58 0.43
CA ARG A 92 13.60 38.69 -0.75
C ARG A 92 14.60 37.53 -0.71
N LYS A 93 14.96 37.09 0.49
CA LYS A 93 15.80 35.91 0.75
C LYS A 93 15.13 35.02 1.77
N ASN A 94 15.37 33.72 1.65
CA ASN A 94 14.72 32.73 2.48
C ASN A 94 15.64 32.19 3.55
N TYR A 95 15.09 31.94 4.74
CA TYR A 95 15.86 31.54 5.91
C TYR A 95 15.22 30.35 6.64
N PHE A 96 16.03 29.34 6.97
CA PHE A 96 15.70 28.32 7.97
C PHE A 96 15.79 28.94 9.36
N MET A 97 14.74 28.75 10.15
CA MET A 97 14.67 29.30 11.50
C MET A 97 15.28 28.31 12.51
N PRO A 98 16.27 28.73 13.31
CA PRO A 98 16.85 27.86 14.34
C PRO A 98 16.00 27.83 15.60
N VAL A 99 16.18 26.84 16.48
CA VAL A 99 15.38 26.75 17.71
C VAL A 99 15.74 27.81 18.76
N ASP A 100 16.94 28.41 18.72
CA ASP A 100 17.39 29.48 19.61
C ASP A 100 16.89 30.87 19.16
N ASP A 101 15.60 30.95 18.87
CA ASP A 101 14.95 32.06 18.17
C ASP A 101 14.60 33.28 19.05
N THR A 102 15.14 33.36 20.27
CA THR A 102 14.90 34.46 21.23
C THR A 102 15.61 35.76 20.85
N THR A 103 16.69 35.67 20.07
CA THR A 103 17.45 36.82 19.54
C THR A 103 16.76 37.47 18.34
N ILE A 104 15.89 36.75 17.64
CA ILE A 104 15.21 37.23 16.43
C ILE A 104 14.06 38.14 16.82
N ARG A 105 14.15 39.46 16.63
CA ARG A 105 13.09 40.41 17.04
C ARG A 105 12.62 41.32 15.91
N SER A 106 13.32 41.34 14.78
CA SER A 106 13.08 42.17 13.62
C SER A 106 13.50 41.46 12.32
N ASP A 107 13.17 42.04 11.17
CA ASP A 107 13.58 41.50 9.85
C ASP A 107 15.11 41.49 9.68
N ILE A 108 15.82 42.46 10.27
CA ILE A 108 17.30 42.49 10.27
C ILE A 108 17.85 41.32 11.08
N ASP A 109 17.23 41.02 12.23
CA ASP A 109 17.63 39.89 13.07
C ASP A 109 17.41 38.54 12.37
N ILE A 110 16.45 38.42 11.44
CA ILE A 110 16.28 37.21 10.63
C ILE A 110 17.54 36.97 9.79
N GLU A 111 18.08 38.01 9.15
CA GLU A 111 19.30 37.88 8.36
C GLU A 111 20.50 37.50 9.25
N ASP A 112 20.62 38.15 10.41
CA ASP A 112 21.78 38.04 11.31
C ASP A 112 21.76 36.76 12.16
N PHE A 113 20.60 36.18 12.45
CA PHE A 113 20.46 35.06 13.38
C PHE A 113 19.78 33.80 12.80
N SER A 114 19.36 33.81 11.53
CA SER A 114 18.86 32.60 10.84
C SER A 114 19.88 32.06 9.81
N VAL A 115 19.49 31.01 9.07
CA VAL A 115 20.36 30.35 8.07
C VAL A 115 19.77 30.53 6.68
N ASN A 116 20.45 31.28 5.80
CA ASN A 116 19.98 31.52 4.43
C ASN A 116 19.87 30.21 3.63
N ILE A 117 18.68 29.94 3.08
CA ILE A 117 18.36 28.69 2.40
C ILE A 117 19.13 28.61 1.08
N GLU A 118 19.08 29.63 0.23
CA GLU A 118 19.70 29.59 -1.10
C GLU A 118 21.19 29.28 -1.02
N ARG A 119 21.92 29.95 -0.12
CA ARG A 119 23.34 29.71 0.15
C ARG A 119 23.59 28.29 0.66
N THR A 120 22.65 27.75 1.42
CA THR A 120 22.74 26.40 1.99
C THR A 120 22.53 25.34 0.92
N LEU A 121 21.50 25.50 0.07
CA LEU A 121 21.24 24.58 -1.03
C LEU A 121 22.36 24.65 -2.08
N ALA A 122 22.83 25.86 -2.40
CA ALA A 122 23.98 26.05 -3.30
C ALA A 122 25.21 25.31 -2.77
N ARG A 123 25.50 25.38 -1.46
CA ARG A 123 26.61 24.63 -0.86
C ARG A 123 26.48 23.12 -0.97
N LEU A 124 25.28 22.56 -0.99
CA LEU A 124 25.07 21.11 -1.14
C LEU A 124 25.30 20.64 -2.58
N VAL A 125 25.22 21.55 -3.55
CA VAL A 125 25.35 21.27 -4.99
C VAL A 125 26.72 21.70 -5.55
N GLU A 126 27.30 22.80 -5.06
CA GLU A 126 28.56 23.37 -5.54
C GLU A 126 29.79 22.54 -5.13
N THR A 127 29.72 21.78 -4.03
CA THR A 127 30.88 21.02 -3.55
C THR A 127 31.24 19.81 -4.41
N ASN A 128 30.28 19.18 -5.11
CA ASN A 128 30.53 18.05 -6.03
C ASN A 128 29.39 17.91 -7.05
N PRO A 129 29.64 17.52 -8.32
CA PRO A 129 28.60 17.11 -9.27
C PRO A 129 27.93 15.79 -8.83
N SER A 130 27.05 15.88 -7.84
CA SER A 130 26.11 14.81 -7.49
C SER A 130 25.29 14.42 -8.72
N TYR A 131 24.87 13.16 -8.82
CA TYR A 131 24.02 12.72 -9.92
C TYR A 131 22.63 13.37 -9.88
N LEU A 132 22.11 13.56 -8.66
CA LEU A 132 20.80 14.15 -8.39
C LEU A 132 20.75 14.62 -6.93
N THR A 133 20.37 15.89 -6.70
CA THR A 133 20.08 16.42 -5.36
C THR A 133 18.59 16.75 -5.25
N VAL A 134 17.93 16.20 -4.23
CA VAL A 134 16.50 16.43 -3.93
C VAL A 134 16.38 17.14 -2.59
N PHE A 135 15.67 18.26 -2.59
CA PHE A 135 15.33 19.05 -1.41
C PHE A 135 13.85 18.86 -1.09
N LEU A 136 13.55 18.40 0.12
CA LEU A 136 12.20 18.23 0.65
C LEU A 136 12.01 19.21 1.82
N LEU A 137 11.11 20.18 1.67
CA LEU A 137 10.90 21.25 2.67
C LEU A 137 9.50 21.15 3.27
N ASP A 138 9.39 20.66 4.50
CA ASP A 138 8.15 20.51 5.28
C ASP A 138 7.98 21.69 6.24
N CYS A 139 7.49 22.81 5.72
CA CYS A 139 7.52 24.10 6.41
C CYS A 139 6.12 24.70 6.59
N CYS A 140 5.17 23.88 7.06
CA CYS A 140 3.72 24.13 7.06
C CYS A 140 3.24 25.33 7.92
N LYS A 141 4.09 25.95 8.75
CA LYS A 141 3.72 27.12 9.55
C LYS A 141 4.67 28.30 9.29
N PRO A 142 4.14 29.52 9.02
CA PRO A 142 4.98 30.71 8.93
C PRO A 142 5.61 31.00 10.28
N TYR A 143 6.84 31.52 10.27
CA TYR A 143 7.49 32.01 11.48
C TYR A 143 6.79 33.28 11.98
N LEU A 144 6.36 33.32 13.25
CA LEU A 144 5.68 34.48 13.81
C LEU A 144 6.67 35.43 14.50
N LEU A 145 6.60 36.71 14.13
CA LEU A 145 7.36 37.81 14.72
C LEU A 145 6.42 38.98 14.99
N LYS A 146 6.33 39.48 16.23
CA LYS A 146 5.45 40.62 16.51
C LYS A 146 5.95 41.89 15.79
N ASN A 147 5.06 42.56 15.04
CA ASN A 147 5.26 43.86 14.39
C ASN A 147 6.36 43.89 13.30
N THR A 148 6.36 42.93 12.37
CA THR A 148 7.36 42.84 11.27
C THR A 148 6.72 42.52 9.92
N SER A 149 7.48 42.68 8.84
CA SER A 149 7.05 42.33 7.47
C SER A 149 6.74 40.82 7.36
N ALA A 150 7.47 39.98 8.10
CA ALA A 150 7.25 38.54 8.21
C ALA A 150 5.88 38.18 8.82
N SER A 151 5.44 38.89 9.88
CA SER A 151 4.07 38.75 10.40
C SER A 151 3.01 39.28 9.46
N ASN A 152 3.27 40.39 8.76
CA ASN A 152 2.30 40.96 7.84
C ASN A 152 2.11 40.07 6.61
N ALA A 153 3.17 39.45 6.08
CA ALA A 153 3.06 38.46 5.00
C ALA A 153 2.30 37.20 5.42
N ALA A 154 2.51 36.72 6.65
CA ALA A 154 1.78 35.59 7.23
C ALA A 154 0.28 35.91 7.49
N ILE A 155 -0.04 37.17 7.85
CA ILE A 155 -1.41 37.66 8.09
C ILE A 155 -2.12 38.00 6.76
N GLU A 156 -1.40 38.48 5.75
CA GLU A 156 -1.93 38.83 4.40
C GLU A 156 -2.15 37.61 3.49
N GLY A 157 -1.90 36.38 3.97
CA GLY A 157 -2.09 35.16 3.18
C GLY A 157 -1.10 35.02 2.01
N LYS A 158 0.04 35.72 2.03
CA LYS A 158 1.13 35.46 1.10
C LYS A 158 1.69 34.08 1.46
N GLY A 159 1.58 33.14 0.53
CA GLY A 159 2.03 31.76 0.71
C GLY A 159 3.51 31.65 1.07
N LEU A 160 4.00 30.41 1.25
CA LEU A 160 5.40 30.19 1.57
C LEU A 160 6.33 30.86 0.54
N PRO A 161 7.49 31.35 0.97
CA PRO A 161 8.41 32.02 0.08
C PRO A 161 8.89 31.13 -1.07
N GLU A 162 8.99 31.68 -2.28
CA GLU A 162 9.48 30.95 -3.45
C GLU A 162 11.01 30.77 -3.36
N ILE A 163 11.47 29.54 -3.09
CA ILE A 163 12.88 29.15 -3.12
C ILE A 163 13.18 28.50 -4.48
N LYS A 164 14.17 29.04 -5.21
CA LYS A 164 14.62 28.50 -6.49
C LYS A 164 15.69 27.43 -6.29
N PRO A 165 15.57 26.25 -6.95
CA PRO A 165 16.59 25.22 -6.85
C PRO A 165 17.90 25.65 -7.53
N PRO A 166 19.07 25.30 -6.97
CA PRO A 166 20.33 25.35 -7.71
C PRO A 166 20.26 24.49 -8.98
N ALA A 167 21.05 24.83 -10.00
CA ALA A 167 21.11 24.05 -11.24
C ALA A 167 21.52 22.59 -10.95
N GLY A 168 20.74 21.62 -11.44
CA GLY A 168 20.97 20.18 -11.18
C GLY A 168 20.28 19.62 -9.93
N ALA A 169 19.44 20.40 -9.25
CA ALA A 169 18.66 19.97 -8.10
C ALA A 169 17.15 20.18 -8.26
N PHE A 170 16.35 19.44 -7.48
CA PHE A 170 14.90 19.57 -7.40
C PHE A 170 14.49 20.00 -5.99
N ILE A 171 13.59 20.97 -5.86
CA ILE A 171 12.93 21.30 -4.59
C ILE A 171 11.48 20.86 -4.66
N GLN A 172 11.02 20.15 -3.64
CA GLN A 172 9.62 19.82 -3.41
C GLN A 172 9.24 20.33 -2.02
N TYR A 173 8.16 21.11 -1.96
CA TYR A 173 7.57 21.53 -0.70
C TYR A 173 6.59 20.46 -0.24
N ASP A 174 6.75 20.00 0.99
CA ASP A 174 5.74 19.21 1.68
C ASP A 174 4.93 20.19 2.54
N CYS A 175 4.16 21.03 1.86
CA CYS A 175 3.22 21.92 2.52
C CYS A 175 1.83 21.51 2.06
N ALA A 176 0.98 21.15 3.00
CA ALA A 176 -0.46 21.37 2.84
C ALA A 176 -0.67 22.89 2.73
N ALA A 177 -0.36 23.48 1.57
CA ALA A 177 -0.43 24.92 1.31
C ALA A 177 -1.86 25.48 1.41
N ASN A 178 -2.86 24.65 1.76
CA ASN A 178 -4.24 25.03 2.05
C ASN A 178 -4.63 24.98 3.53
N GLN A 179 -3.81 24.44 4.44
CA GLN A 179 -4.19 24.33 5.86
C GLN A 179 -4.05 25.68 6.59
N ALA A 180 -3.06 26.50 6.25
CA ALA A 180 -2.87 27.83 6.85
C ALA A 180 -3.91 28.88 6.41
N ILE A 181 -4.53 28.70 5.23
CA ILE A 181 -5.65 29.53 4.76
C ILE A 181 -6.94 29.15 5.50
N LYS A 182 -7.14 27.86 5.82
CA LYS A 182 -8.31 27.39 6.59
C LYS A 182 -8.34 27.95 8.02
N ASP A 183 -7.22 27.94 8.74
CA ASP A 183 -7.17 28.41 10.12
C ASP A 183 -7.42 29.94 10.26
N VAL A 184 -7.17 30.73 9.20
CA VAL A 184 -7.51 32.16 9.15
C VAL A 184 -8.97 32.37 8.74
N LEU A 185 -9.49 31.58 7.79
CA LEU A 185 -10.90 31.64 7.35
C LEU A 185 -11.90 31.10 8.38
N GLU A 186 -11.46 30.25 9.32
CA GLU A 186 -12.29 29.74 10.42
C GLU A 186 -12.68 30.82 11.46
N THR A 187 -12.14 32.04 11.34
CA THR A 187 -12.58 33.19 12.17
C THR A 187 -13.63 34.08 11.51
N ASP A 188 -14.02 33.83 10.25
CA ASP A 188 -15.09 34.59 9.61
C ASP A 188 -16.38 33.75 9.48
N HIS A 189 -17.35 34.09 10.31
CA HIS A 189 -18.68 33.50 10.27
C HIS A 189 -19.41 33.91 8.99
N ASN A 190 -19.25 33.14 7.91
CA ASN A 190 -20.27 32.94 6.86
C ASN A 190 -19.93 31.75 5.96
N LYS A 191 -20.73 30.67 6.04
CA LYS A 191 -20.65 29.50 5.16
C LYS A 191 -21.01 29.87 3.70
N PRO A 192 -20.18 29.56 2.69
CA PRO A 192 -20.64 29.40 1.31
C PRO A 192 -20.92 27.92 0.99
N GLU A 193 -21.87 27.66 0.10
CA GLU A 193 -22.22 26.30 -0.37
C GLU A 193 -21.10 25.62 -1.18
N PRO A 194 -21.03 24.26 -1.22
CA PRO A 194 -19.80 23.53 -1.55
C PRO A 194 -19.37 23.56 -3.04
N ASP A 195 -20.28 23.83 -3.98
CA ASP A 195 -20.04 23.51 -5.39
C ASP A 195 -19.65 24.72 -6.26
N GLN A 196 -19.86 25.96 -5.81
CA GLN A 196 -19.67 27.15 -6.65
C GLN A 196 -18.20 27.49 -6.98
N PHE A 197 -17.24 26.84 -6.31
CA PHE A 197 -15.81 27.13 -6.44
C PHE A 197 -14.97 25.96 -6.98
N LEU A 198 -15.59 24.85 -7.40
CA LEU A 198 -14.85 23.67 -7.89
C LEU A 198 -14.22 23.90 -9.28
N ASP A 199 -14.79 24.81 -10.09
CA ASP A 199 -14.46 24.96 -11.51
C ASP A 199 -13.87 26.35 -11.90
N ASN A 200 -13.62 27.29 -10.98
CA ASN A 200 -13.13 28.64 -11.32
C ASN A 200 -11.58 28.75 -11.28
N ASP A 201 -10.97 29.15 -12.41
CA ASP A 201 -9.61 29.68 -12.66
C ASP A 201 -8.49 29.37 -11.63
N TRP A 202 -7.87 28.19 -11.75
CA TRP A 202 -6.57 27.86 -11.14
C TRP A 202 -5.58 27.41 -12.23
N ASP A 203 -4.35 27.92 -12.19
CA ASP A 203 -3.33 27.73 -13.23
C ASP A 203 -2.84 26.26 -13.29
N GLU A 204 -3.24 25.55 -14.36
CA GLU A 204 -3.07 24.11 -14.58
C GLU A 204 -1.60 23.63 -14.61
N LYS A 205 -0.62 24.52 -14.70
CA LYS A 205 0.73 24.17 -15.20
C LYS A 205 1.76 23.76 -14.15
N ASN A 206 1.50 23.84 -12.83
CA ASN A 206 2.55 23.65 -11.82
C ASN A 206 2.16 22.95 -10.50
N ASP A 207 1.05 22.21 -10.40
CA ASP A 207 0.66 21.53 -9.15
C ASP A 207 1.03 20.04 -9.10
N GLY A 208 2.19 19.73 -8.51
CA GLY A 208 2.64 18.36 -8.25
C GLY A 208 1.75 17.56 -7.28
N SER A 209 0.92 18.22 -6.47
CA SER A 209 0.01 17.55 -5.52
C SER A 209 -1.16 16.87 -6.24
N LEU A 210 -1.60 17.43 -7.37
CA LEU A 210 -2.64 16.84 -8.20
C LEU A 210 -2.13 15.59 -8.93
N GLU A 211 -0.89 15.59 -9.40
CA GLU A 211 -0.29 14.40 -10.04
C GLU A 211 -0.13 13.23 -9.05
N LEU A 212 0.23 13.51 -7.79
CA LEU A 212 0.22 12.50 -6.74
C LEU A 212 -1.20 12.01 -6.44
N THR A 213 -2.17 12.92 -6.36
CA THR A 213 -3.58 12.60 -6.17
C THR A 213 -4.09 11.71 -7.32
N LYS A 214 -3.79 12.04 -8.57
CA LYS A 214 -4.12 11.22 -9.75
C LYS A 214 -3.48 9.84 -9.67
N LYS A 215 -2.19 9.74 -9.31
CA LYS A 215 -1.50 8.44 -9.14
C LYS A 215 -2.15 7.59 -8.06
N ALA A 216 -2.51 8.17 -6.91
CA ALA A 216 -3.23 7.46 -5.86
C ALA A 216 -4.60 6.97 -6.34
N HIS A 217 -5.34 7.82 -7.05
CA HIS A 217 -6.63 7.44 -7.65
C HIS A 217 -6.48 6.34 -8.70
N ILE A 218 -5.43 6.35 -9.52
CA ILE A 218 -5.14 5.29 -10.50
C ILE A 218 -4.91 3.94 -9.78
N GLN A 219 -4.15 3.93 -8.69
CA GLN A 219 -3.90 2.71 -7.92
C GLN A 219 -5.18 2.17 -7.27
N VAL A 220 -5.95 3.04 -6.61
CA VAL A 220 -7.24 2.68 -5.99
C VAL A 220 -8.25 2.20 -7.03
N LYS A 221 -8.32 2.87 -8.19
CA LYS A 221 -9.18 2.47 -9.29
C LYS A 221 -8.76 1.13 -9.88
N ALA A 222 -7.47 0.92 -10.14
CA ALA A 222 -6.96 -0.34 -10.67
C ALA A 222 -7.28 -1.52 -9.74
N TYR A 223 -7.33 -1.26 -8.43
CA TYR A 223 -7.77 -2.24 -7.45
C TYR A 223 -9.27 -2.58 -7.56
N TYR A 224 -10.14 -1.58 -7.36
CA TYR A 224 -11.59 -1.78 -7.32
C TYR A 224 -12.20 -2.15 -8.67
N ASP A 225 -11.56 -1.79 -9.79
CA ASP A 225 -12.10 -2.13 -11.10
C ASP A 225 -12.06 -3.62 -11.43
N ASN A 226 -11.20 -4.38 -10.75
CA ASN A 226 -11.10 -5.82 -10.90
C ASN A 226 -12.24 -6.59 -10.20
N PHE A 227 -13.12 -5.91 -9.45
CA PHE A 227 -14.22 -6.57 -8.75
C PHE A 227 -15.26 -7.09 -9.76
N PRO A 228 -15.78 -8.31 -9.60
CA PRO A 228 -16.87 -8.82 -10.43
C PRO A 228 -18.15 -8.00 -10.19
N SER A 229 -18.96 -7.89 -11.22
CA SER A 229 -20.33 -7.38 -11.10
C SER A 229 -21.24 -8.37 -10.38
N ILE A 230 -22.43 -7.93 -10.00
CA ILE A 230 -23.46 -8.81 -9.43
C ILE A 230 -23.88 -9.90 -10.42
N ASP A 231 -23.98 -9.61 -11.72
CA ASP A 231 -24.28 -10.61 -12.75
C ASP A 231 -23.17 -11.66 -12.89
N ASP A 232 -21.89 -11.26 -12.81
CA ASP A 232 -20.75 -12.18 -12.90
C ASP A 232 -20.84 -13.30 -11.83
N VAL A 233 -21.40 -13.01 -10.65
CA VAL A 233 -21.48 -13.96 -9.53
C VAL A 233 -22.85 -14.63 -9.33
N THR A 234 -23.93 -14.07 -9.85
CA THR A 234 -25.29 -14.63 -9.68
C THR A 234 -25.79 -15.36 -10.93
N ASN A 235 -25.27 -15.04 -12.11
CA ASN A 235 -25.77 -15.60 -13.36
C ASN A 235 -25.09 -16.92 -13.73
N ASP A 236 -25.65 -18.02 -13.22
CA ASP A 236 -25.21 -19.38 -13.52
C ASP A 236 -25.48 -19.85 -14.95
N THR A 237 -26.24 -19.08 -15.74
CA THR A 237 -26.52 -19.43 -17.13
C THR A 237 -25.38 -19.08 -18.08
N ARG A 238 -24.45 -18.22 -17.63
CA ARG A 238 -23.28 -17.80 -18.38
C ARG A 238 -22.41 -18.97 -18.78
N GLN A 239 -21.93 -18.94 -20.01
CA GLN A 239 -21.18 -20.05 -20.59
C GLN A 239 -19.85 -20.29 -19.86
N GLU A 240 -19.20 -19.23 -19.36
CA GLU A 240 -17.95 -19.36 -18.59
C GLU A 240 -18.19 -20.09 -17.26
N VAL A 241 -19.26 -19.73 -16.56
CA VAL A 241 -19.63 -20.33 -15.27
C VAL A 241 -20.02 -21.79 -15.44
N LYS A 242 -20.85 -22.12 -16.44
CA LYS A 242 -21.22 -23.52 -16.75
C LYS A 242 -20.01 -24.40 -17.03
N GLN A 243 -19.02 -23.87 -17.76
CA GLN A 243 -17.82 -24.62 -18.09
C GLN A 243 -16.88 -24.78 -16.89
N ALA A 244 -16.73 -23.74 -16.06
CA ALA A 244 -15.98 -23.84 -14.81
C ALA A 244 -16.61 -24.88 -13.87
N LYS A 245 -17.94 -24.92 -13.75
CA LYS A 245 -18.66 -25.96 -13.00
C LYS A 245 -18.38 -27.35 -13.56
N ALA A 246 -18.58 -27.57 -14.86
CA ALA A 246 -18.30 -28.87 -15.49
C ALA A 246 -16.83 -29.30 -15.34
N PHE A 247 -15.89 -28.36 -15.43
CA PHE A 247 -14.48 -28.64 -15.21
C PHE A 247 -14.17 -28.99 -13.75
N THR A 248 -14.75 -28.25 -12.81
CA THR A 248 -14.68 -28.53 -11.37
C THR A 248 -15.21 -29.92 -11.07
N ASP A 249 -16.38 -30.27 -11.59
CA ASP A 249 -17.01 -31.58 -11.44
C ASP A 249 -16.12 -32.68 -12.02
N SER A 250 -15.48 -32.45 -13.17
CA SER A 250 -14.55 -33.42 -13.76
C SER A 250 -13.36 -33.78 -12.85
N ILE A 251 -13.01 -32.89 -11.91
CA ILE A 251 -11.95 -33.11 -10.92
C ILE A 251 -12.52 -33.71 -9.64
N LEU A 252 -13.66 -33.20 -9.17
CA LEU A 252 -14.16 -33.43 -7.80
C LEU A 252 -15.24 -34.52 -7.70
N GLN A 253 -15.79 -35.00 -8.82
CA GLN A 253 -16.85 -36.01 -8.81
C GLN A 253 -16.40 -37.35 -8.21
N ASN A 254 -15.10 -37.66 -8.27
CA ASN A 254 -14.53 -38.88 -7.71
C ASN A 254 -13.60 -38.55 -6.55
N LEU A 255 -13.64 -39.37 -5.50
CA LEU A 255 -12.70 -39.26 -4.39
C LEU A 255 -11.26 -39.40 -4.91
N PRO A 256 -10.33 -38.55 -4.43
CA PRO A 256 -8.93 -38.62 -4.80
C PRO A 256 -8.26 -39.85 -4.18
N SER A 257 -7.12 -40.26 -4.72
CA SER A 257 -6.33 -41.37 -4.16
C SER A 257 -5.74 -41.05 -2.77
N GLY A 258 -5.56 -39.76 -2.47
CA GLY A 258 -4.82 -39.29 -1.30
C GLY A 258 -3.32 -39.14 -1.55
N ASN A 259 -2.82 -39.52 -2.73
CA ASN A 259 -1.43 -39.30 -3.11
C ASN A 259 -1.18 -37.82 -3.45
N VAL A 260 -0.32 -37.16 -2.67
CA VAL A 260 -0.01 -35.73 -2.84
C VAL A 260 0.70 -35.39 -4.15
N THR A 261 1.21 -36.36 -4.92
CA THR A 261 1.78 -36.11 -6.25
C THR A 261 0.73 -36.03 -7.35
N GLU A 262 -0.51 -36.43 -7.06
CA GLU A 262 -1.61 -36.43 -8.02
C GLU A 262 -2.41 -35.14 -7.93
N ARG A 263 -2.65 -34.53 -9.11
CA ARG A 263 -3.39 -33.26 -9.22
C ARG A 263 -4.78 -33.33 -8.59
N ALA A 264 -5.47 -34.47 -8.72
CA ALA A 264 -6.79 -34.66 -8.13
C ALA A 264 -6.77 -34.50 -6.60
N THR A 265 -5.78 -35.10 -5.92
CA THR A 265 -5.58 -34.93 -4.47
C THR A 265 -5.31 -33.48 -4.13
N ALA A 266 -4.40 -32.82 -4.85
CA ALA A 266 -4.10 -31.40 -4.60
C ALA A 266 -5.32 -30.51 -4.79
N CYS A 267 -6.13 -30.73 -5.82
CA CYS A 267 -7.37 -29.96 -6.03
C CYS A 267 -8.41 -30.23 -4.94
N HIS A 268 -8.53 -31.45 -4.41
CA HIS A 268 -9.43 -31.72 -3.27
C HIS A 268 -8.95 -31.05 -1.99
N VAL A 269 -7.64 -31.07 -1.73
CA VAL A 269 -7.04 -30.34 -0.60
C VAL A 269 -7.29 -28.84 -0.75
N LEU A 270 -7.04 -28.27 -1.93
CA LEU A 270 -7.33 -26.87 -2.22
C LEU A 270 -8.82 -26.58 -2.10
N LYS A 271 -9.71 -27.43 -2.63
CA LYS A 271 -11.17 -27.22 -2.49
C LYS A 271 -11.59 -27.20 -1.03
N ASN A 272 -11.15 -28.16 -0.23
CA ASN A 272 -11.51 -28.22 1.19
C ASN A 272 -10.84 -27.11 2.01
N LEU A 273 -9.71 -26.59 1.53
CA LEU A 273 -9.16 -25.35 2.03
C LEU A 273 -10.14 -24.20 1.71
N LEU A 274 -10.50 -24.04 0.42
CA LEU A 274 -11.20 -22.88 -0.14
C LEU A 274 -12.72 -22.83 0.11
N GLU A 275 -13.34 -23.95 0.50
CA GLU A 275 -14.77 -24.06 0.73
C GLU A 275 -15.17 -23.47 2.08
N ALA A 276 -16.02 -22.45 2.05
CA ALA A 276 -16.53 -21.76 3.22
C ALA A 276 -18.05 -21.79 3.25
N GLN A 277 -18.65 -22.07 4.41
CA GLN A 277 -20.09 -21.88 4.72
C GLN A 277 -21.03 -21.94 3.50
N ASN A 278 -21.25 -23.14 2.93
CA ASN A 278 -22.14 -23.38 1.77
C ASN A 278 -21.75 -22.74 0.42
N ILE A 279 -20.55 -22.17 0.27
CA ILE A 279 -20.04 -21.59 -0.97
C ILE A 279 -19.06 -22.55 -1.67
N GLN A 280 -19.45 -23.04 -2.85
CA GLN A 280 -18.64 -23.96 -3.65
C GLN A 280 -17.50 -23.23 -4.39
N CYS A 281 -16.25 -23.65 -4.17
CA CYS A 281 -15.10 -23.19 -4.96
C CYS A 281 -15.13 -23.77 -6.39
N LEU A 282 -14.94 -22.91 -7.39
CA LEU A 282 -14.83 -23.33 -8.79
C LEU A 282 -13.36 -23.37 -9.26
N PHE A 283 -12.96 -24.44 -9.93
CA PHE A 283 -11.74 -24.49 -10.73
C PHE A 283 -12.02 -24.07 -12.17
N TYR A 284 -11.11 -23.32 -12.77
CA TYR A 284 -11.17 -22.96 -14.19
C TYR A 284 -9.75 -22.87 -14.80
N ASP A 285 -9.64 -22.90 -16.12
CA ASP A 285 -8.37 -22.79 -16.85
C ASP A 285 -8.42 -21.61 -17.82
N SER A 286 -7.78 -20.50 -17.43
CA SER A 286 -7.77 -19.29 -18.27
C SER A 286 -7.01 -19.47 -19.59
N LYS A 287 -6.06 -20.42 -19.68
CA LYS A 287 -5.31 -20.73 -20.92
C LYS A 287 -6.22 -21.29 -22.02
N HIS A 288 -7.32 -21.91 -21.63
CA HIS A 288 -8.35 -22.42 -22.54
C HIS A 288 -9.54 -21.47 -22.66
N GLY A 289 -9.32 -20.19 -22.33
CA GLY A 289 -10.01 -19.06 -22.93
C GLY A 289 -11.05 -18.36 -22.06
N LYS A 290 -11.03 -18.51 -20.72
CA LYS A 290 -12.12 -17.97 -19.89
C LYS A 290 -11.63 -17.38 -18.58
N ASP A 291 -11.80 -16.08 -18.46
CA ASP A 291 -11.59 -15.34 -17.23
C ASP A 291 -12.96 -15.14 -16.58
N LEU A 292 -13.15 -15.67 -15.37
CA LEU A 292 -14.34 -15.40 -14.56
C LEU A 292 -14.32 -13.98 -13.95
N ARG A 293 -13.42 -13.09 -14.41
CA ARG A 293 -13.13 -11.76 -13.85
C ARG A 293 -12.86 -11.88 -12.36
N ASP A 294 -11.96 -12.81 -12.08
CA ASP A 294 -11.90 -13.50 -10.82
C ASP A 294 -11.40 -12.64 -9.65
N SER A 295 -11.94 -13.01 -8.50
CA SER A 295 -11.54 -12.79 -7.12
C SER A 295 -10.10 -12.57 -6.79
N SER A 296 -9.22 -13.19 -7.56
CA SER A 296 -7.82 -13.38 -7.24
C SER A 296 -6.97 -12.11 -7.20
N GLY A 297 -7.50 -10.95 -7.61
CA GLY A 297 -6.82 -9.65 -7.49
C GLY A 297 -7.02 -8.90 -6.17
N ILE A 298 -7.95 -9.37 -5.32
CA ILE A 298 -8.55 -8.59 -4.22
C ILE A 298 -8.57 -9.39 -2.90
N LEU A 299 -8.30 -10.70 -2.99
CA LEU A 299 -8.25 -11.69 -1.90
C LEU A 299 -7.47 -11.27 -0.66
N ALA A 300 -6.46 -10.42 -0.81
CA ALA A 300 -5.65 -10.08 0.34
C ALA A 300 -6.37 -9.12 1.34
N GLU A 301 -7.63 -8.74 1.06
CA GLU A 301 -8.59 -8.13 2.00
C GLU A 301 -9.52 -9.14 2.70
N ILE A 302 -9.27 -10.46 2.63
CA ILE A 302 -10.10 -11.49 3.29
C ILE A 302 -10.31 -11.23 4.78
N ASP A 303 -9.27 -10.73 5.47
CA ASP A 303 -9.27 -10.39 6.91
C ASP A 303 -9.76 -8.97 7.16
N SER A 304 -9.98 -8.16 6.11
CA SER A 304 -10.75 -6.95 6.28
C SER A 304 -12.19 -7.37 6.53
N LYS A 305 -12.74 -6.97 7.67
CA LYS A 305 -14.20 -6.98 7.90
C LYS A 305 -15.00 -6.16 6.89
N GLU A 306 -14.30 -5.57 5.93
CA GLU A 306 -14.79 -4.50 5.10
C GLU A 306 -15.29 -5.01 3.76
N ARG A 307 -14.82 -6.17 3.24
CA ARG A 307 -15.25 -6.82 1.98
C ARG A 307 -16.21 -5.96 1.14
N PRO A 308 -15.70 -4.89 0.51
CA PRO A 308 -16.55 -3.77 0.13
C PRO A 308 -17.38 -4.08 -1.13
N PHE A 309 -18.54 -3.46 -1.18
CA PHE A 309 -19.23 -3.21 -2.43
C PHE A 309 -18.63 -1.97 -3.09
N VAL A 310 -18.73 -1.90 -4.41
CA VAL A 310 -18.38 -0.71 -5.18
C VAL A 310 -19.61 -0.25 -5.95
N LEU A 311 -20.12 0.92 -5.60
CA LEU A 311 -21.13 1.63 -6.38
C LEU A 311 -20.43 2.54 -7.39
N LYS A 312 -20.66 2.29 -8.68
CA LYS A 312 -20.17 3.14 -9.77
C LYS A 312 -21.29 4.03 -10.28
N LEU A 313 -21.04 5.33 -10.28
CA LEU A 313 -21.92 6.35 -10.83
C LEU A 313 -21.22 7.11 -11.98
N ASN A 314 -22.01 7.64 -12.92
CA ASN A 314 -21.49 8.50 -13.99
C ASN A 314 -20.85 9.77 -13.41
N ASN A 315 -21.48 10.36 -12.40
CA ASN A 315 -21.01 11.51 -11.63
C ASN A 315 -21.78 11.58 -10.28
N CYS A 316 -21.54 12.61 -9.47
CA CYS A 316 -22.22 12.83 -8.18
C CYS A 316 -23.45 13.77 -8.26
N LYS A 317 -23.92 14.13 -9.45
CA LYS A 317 -25.07 15.02 -9.61
C LYS A 317 -26.29 14.46 -8.88
N GLY A 318 -26.97 15.31 -8.12
CA GLY A 318 -28.14 14.98 -7.32
C GLY A 318 -27.84 14.37 -5.96
N LEU A 319 -26.57 14.13 -5.60
CA LEU A 319 -26.18 13.67 -4.28
C LEU A 319 -25.91 14.84 -3.34
N GLY A 320 -26.61 14.90 -2.21
CA GLY A 320 -26.42 15.97 -1.21
C GLY A 320 -26.64 17.38 -1.75
N GLY A 321 -27.45 17.54 -2.81
CA GLY A 321 -27.65 18.80 -3.52
C GLY A 321 -26.58 19.14 -4.57
N SER A 322 -25.61 18.27 -4.80
CA SER A 322 -24.51 18.57 -5.73
C SER A 322 -24.98 18.64 -7.18
N MET A 323 -24.45 19.61 -7.93
CA MET A 323 -24.68 19.73 -9.37
C MET A 323 -23.73 18.84 -10.19
N GLY A 324 -22.72 18.25 -9.53
CA GLY A 324 -21.65 17.49 -10.15
C GLY A 324 -20.57 18.39 -10.78
N PRO A 325 -19.30 17.95 -10.75
CA PRO A 325 -18.19 18.68 -11.37
C PRO A 325 -18.33 18.69 -12.90
N LYS A 326 -18.02 19.81 -13.54
CA LYS A 326 -18.05 19.92 -15.02
C LYS A 326 -16.76 19.45 -15.68
N THR A 327 -15.67 19.41 -14.92
CA THR A 327 -14.33 19.08 -15.39
C THR A 327 -13.75 17.87 -14.65
N GLU A 328 -12.80 17.18 -15.27
CA GLU A 328 -12.04 16.09 -14.59
C GLU A 328 -11.28 16.63 -13.38
N HIS A 329 -10.79 17.87 -13.47
CA HIS A 329 -10.12 18.55 -12.37
C HIS A 329 -11.06 18.81 -11.19
N GLY A 330 -12.26 19.36 -11.44
CA GLY A 330 -13.29 19.53 -10.43
C GLY A 330 -13.68 18.21 -9.76
N ALA A 331 -13.69 17.10 -10.52
CA ALA A 331 -13.95 15.77 -9.98
C ALA A 331 -12.84 15.27 -9.04
N LEU A 332 -11.56 15.46 -9.41
CA LEU A 332 -10.41 15.14 -8.56
C LEU A 332 -10.37 15.99 -7.29
N ARG A 333 -10.76 17.26 -7.39
CA ARG A 333 -10.84 18.17 -6.24
C ARG A 333 -11.95 17.75 -5.29
N LEU A 334 -13.13 17.46 -5.82
CA LEU A 334 -14.25 16.98 -5.02
C LEU A 334 -13.91 15.66 -4.34
N SER A 335 -13.35 14.67 -5.06
CA SER A 335 -12.98 13.39 -4.45
C SER A 335 -12.00 13.57 -3.28
N ARG A 336 -11.01 14.46 -3.41
CA ARG A 336 -10.08 14.81 -2.33
C ARG A 336 -10.77 15.41 -1.12
N ILE A 337 -11.73 16.33 -1.31
CA ILE A 337 -12.53 16.92 -0.22
C ILE A 337 -13.32 15.84 0.51
N LEU A 338 -13.95 14.93 -0.24
CA LEU A 338 -14.74 13.86 0.33
C LEU A 338 -13.87 12.85 1.09
N LEU A 339 -12.69 12.52 0.58
CA LEU A 339 -11.71 11.67 1.28
C LEU A 339 -11.22 12.31 2.58
N ASP A 340 -10.88 13.60 2.56
CA ASP A 340 -10.47 14.36 3.76
C ASP A 340 -11.56 14.35 4.83
N ALA A 341 -12.83 14.54 4.42
CA ALA A 341 -13.97 14.45 5.32
C ALA A 341 -14.16 13.05 5.91
N LEU A 342 -13.93 11.99 5.13
CA LEU A 342 -13.97 10.60 5.64
C LEU A 342 -12.85 10.34 6.65
N GLU A 343 -11.62 10.78 6.37
CA GLU A 343 -10.46 10.59 7.24
C GLU A 343 -10.61 11.32 8.58
N LYS A 344 -11.15 12.54 8.56
CA LYS A 344 -11.42 13.35 9.75
C LYS A 344 -12.72 13.01 10.46
N ASN A 345 -13.50 12.08 9.90
CA ASN A 345 -14.85 11.73 10.36
C ASN A 345 -15.78 12.96 10.46
N GLU A 346 -15.65 13.87 9.50
CA GLU A 346 -16.47 15.07 9.36
C GLU A 346 -17.72 14.79 8.50
N SER A 347 -18.80 15.53 8.78
CA SER A 347 -20.03 15.41 8.01
C SER A 347 -19.91 16.15 6.66
N HIS A 348 -20.29 15.49 5.57
CA HIS A 348 -20.39 16.09 4.25
C HIS A 348 -21.73 15.72 3.58
N PRO A 349 -22.49 16.67 3.00
CA PRO A 349 -23.82 16.41 2.42
C PRO A 349 -23.86 15.25 1.43
N VAL A 350 -22.88 15.17 0.52
CA VAL A 350 -22.75 14.07 -0.45
C VAL A 350 -22.55 12.72 0.25
N ILE A 351 -21.66 12.63 1.24
CA ILE A 351 -21.38 11.37 1.97
C ILE A 351 -22.62 10.93 2.74
N GLU A 352 -23.30 11.87 3.39
CA GLU A 352 -24.48 11.59 4.21
C GLU A 352 -25.68 11.12 3.39
N ASP A 353 -25.87 11.67 2.18
CA ASP A 353 -26.89 11.23 1.23
C ASP A 353 -26.55 9.87 0.61
N VAL A 354 -25.28 9.65 0.24
CA VAL A 354 -24.79 8.34 -0.20
C VAL A 354 -25.06 7.27 0.87
N ARG A 355 -24.68 7.51 2.13
CA ARG A 355 -24.94 6.58 3.24
C ARG A 355 -26.43 6.28 3.41
N LYS A 356 -27.29 7.29 3.32
CA LYS A 356 -28.75 7.14 3.43
C LYS A 356 -29.32 6.28 2.30
N ARG A 357 -28.97 6.59 1.05
CA ARG A 357 -29.47 5.85 -0.11
C ARG A 357 -28.97 4.41 -0.15
N LEU A 358 -27.70 4.20 0.23
CA LEU A 358 -27.14 2.86 0.41
C LEU A 358 -27.89 2.09 1.51
N SER A 359 -28.17 2.71 2.66
CA SER A 359 -28.90 2.03 3.74
C SER A 359 -30.32 1.63 3.32
N GLU A 360 -31.01 2.48 2.56
CA GLU A 360 -32.30 2.15 1.96
C GLU A 360 -32.21 1.00 0.94
N ALA A 361 -31.19 1.00 0.08
CA ALA A 361 -31.00 -0.05 -0.92
C ALA A 361 -30.68 -1.42 -0.28
N HIS A 362 -29.87 -1.42 0.78
CA HIS A 362 -29.53 -2.61 1.58
C HIS A 362 -30.57 -2.98 2.63
N ARG A 363 -31.64 -2.18 2.79
CA ARG A 363 -32.68 -2.35 3.82
C ARG A 363 -32.10 -2.49 5.24
N THR A 364 -31.13 -1.63 5.54
CA THR A 364 -30.41 -1.59 6.83
C THR A 364 -30.37 -0.18 7.40
N ASN A 365 -29.84 -0.03 8.60
CA ASN A 365 -29.66 1.27 9.24
C ASN A 365 -28.45 2.02 8.66
N LYS A 366 -28.48 3.35 8.68
CA LYS A 366 -27.42 4.19 8.11
C LYS A 366 -26.07 3.96 8.79
N GLU A 367 -26.08 3.69 10.09
CA GLU A 367 -24.90 3.40 10.91
C GLU A 367 -24.21 2.09 10.52
N ASN A 368 -24.90 1.21 9.79
CA ASN A 368 -24.34 -0.03 9.27
C ASN A 368 -23.59 0.19 7.94
N ILE A 369 -23.69 1.36 7.32
CA ILE A 369 -22.98 1.68 6.08
C ILE A 369 -21.69 2.43 6.40
N SER A 370 -20.55 1.85 6.04
CA SER A 370 -19.25 2.50 6.16
C SER A 370 -18.65 2.78 4.78
N VAL A 371 -18.56 4.05 4.40
CA VAL A 371 -17.88 4.48 3.16
C VAL A 371 -16.38 4.49 3.42
N LYS A 372 -15.62 3.77 2.58
CA LYS A 372 -14.17 3.56 2.74
C LYS A 372 -13.34 4.41 1.81
N SER A 373 -13.82 4.60 0.59
CA SER A 373 -13.09 5.38 -0.40
C SER A 373 -14.04 5.96 -1.44
N ILE A 374 -13.66 7.12 -1.97
CA ILE A 374 -14.29 7.77 -3.12
C ILE A 374 -13.19 8.12 -4.11
N TYR A 375 -13.34 7.69 -5.37
CA TYR A 375 -12.28 7.85 -6.37
C TYR A 375 -12.82 8.10 -7.79
N VAL A 376 -12.00 8.76 -8.62
CA VAL A 376 -12.31 9.31 -9.96
C VAL A 376 -12.06 8.33 -11.13
N GLY A 377 -12.38 8.78 -12.35
CA GLY A 377 -12.51 7.99 -13.59
C GLY A 377 -13.98 7.67 -13.93
N SER A 378 -14.78 7.61 -12.88
CA SER A 378 -16.24 7.75 -12.76
C SER A 378 -16.47 8.19 -11.29
N PHE A 379 -17.66 8.57 -10.82
CA PHE A 379 -17.82 8.79 -9.38
C PHE A 379 -18.05 7.44 -8.70
N ASN A 380 -17.01 6.88 -8.09
CA ASN A 380 -17.04 5.56 -7.47
C ASN A 380 -17.04 5.65 -5.95
N VAL A 381 -17.86 4.83 -5.30
CA VAL A 381 -17.95 4.73 -3.85
C VAL A 381 -17.67 3.30 -3.43
N ALA A 382 -16.58 3.06 -2.72
CA ALA A 382 -16.31 1.79 -2.05
C ALA A 382 -16.88 1.83 -0.62
N TYR A 383 -17.71 0.85 -0.26
CA TYR A 383 -18.41 0.85 1.03
C TYR A 383 -18.67 -0.55 1.56
N THR A 384 -18.92 -0.64 2.86
CA THR A 384 -19.15 -1.90 3.58
C THR A 384 -20.51 -1.84 4.26
N VAL A 385 -21.11 -3.01 4.48
CA VAL A 385 -22.36 -3.15 5.23
C VAL A 385 -22.09 -4.02 6.44
N LYS A 386 -22.36 -3.50 7.64
CA LYS A 386 -22.21 -4.24 8.89
C LYS A 386 -23.14 -5.47 8.86
N ASP A 387 -22.61 -6.61 9.32
CA ASP A 387 -23.33 -7.88 9.48
C ASP A 387 -23.88 -8.50 8.17
N TRP A 388 -23.27 -8.17 7.02
CA TRP A 388 -23.59 -8.84 5.74
C TRP A 388 -23.20 -10.33 5.79
N THR A 389 -24.09 -11.23 5.33
CA THR A 389 -23.87 -12.69 5.36
C THR A 389 -23.84 -13.30 3.95
N PRO A 390 -23.09 -14.40 3.74
CA PRO A 390 -23.07 -15.12 2.45
C PRO A 390 -24.44 -15.57 1.95
N ASP A 391 -25.38 -15.92 2.83
CA ASP A 391 -26.75 -16.30 2.45
C ASP A 391 -27.51 -15.17 1.74
N ALA A 392 -27.01 -13.92 1.80
CA ALA A 392 -27.55 -12.79 1.07
C ALA A 392 -27.23 -12.80 -0.44
N VAL A 393 -26.45 -13.75 -0.96
CA VAL A 393 -26.11 -13.83 -2.41
C VAL A 393 -27.37 -13.82 -3.28
N GLU A 394 -28.42 -14.57 -2.89
CA GLU A 394 -29.68 -14.64 -3.64
C GLU A 394 -30.40 -13.28 -3.72
N SER A 395 -30.13 -12.38 -2.78
CA SER A 395 -30.71 -11.03 -2.73
C SER A 395 -29.96 -10.01 -3.59
N LEU A 396 -28.77 -10.34 -4.11
CA LEU A 396 -27.94 -9.41 -4.87
C LEU A 396 -28.62 -8.84 -6.13
N PRO A 397 -29.38 -9.62 -6.94
CA PRO A 397 -30.06 -9.06 -8.10
C PRO A 397 -31.10 -8.00 -7.71
N GLU A 398 -31.81 -8.22 -6.60
CA GLU A 398 -32.78 -7.24 -6.06
C GLU A 398 -32.05 -6.03 -5.45
N LEU A 399 -30.90 -6.23 -4.80
CA LEU A 399 -30.05 -5.14 -4.34
C LEU A 399 -29.59 -4.26 -5.51
N GLU A 400 -29.15 -4.84 -6.62
CA GLU A 400 -28.70 -4.08 -7.80
C GLU A 400 -29.83 -3.21 -8.35
N LYS A 401 -31.04 -3.77 -8.43
CA LYS A 401 -32.24 -3.04 -8.81
C LYS A 401 -32.53 -1.89 -7.84
N ASN A 402 -32.46 -2.12 -6.53
CA ASN A 402 -32.66 -1.07 -5.53
C ASN A 402 -31.59 0.04 -5.65
N LEU A 403 -30.32 -0.31 -5.90
CA LEU A 403 -29.25 0.66 -6.13
C LEU A 403 -29.54 1.51 -7.36
N LYS A 404 -29.99 0.90 -8.46
CA LYS A 404 -30.39 1.61 -9.68
C LYS A 404 -31.56 2.56 -9.43
N ASP A 405 -32.55 2.16 -8.63
CA ASP A 405 -33.70 3.01 -8.30
C ASP A 405 -33.32 4.18 -7.37
N LYS A 406 -32.35 4.00 -6.47
CA LYS A 406 -31.91 5.03 -5.51
C LYS A 406 -30.89 6.03 -6.07
N PHE A 407 -30.13 5.63 -7.09
CA PHE A 407 -29.07 6.43 -7.67
C PHE A 407 -29.33 6.68 -9.17
N GLU A 408 -29.81 7.89 -9.51
CA GLU A 408 -30.10 8.27 -10.91
C GLU A 408 -28.88 8.09 -11.84
N GLN A 409 -27.67 8.33 -11.31
CA GLN A 409 -26.42 8.22 -12.05
C GLN A 409 -25.83 6.79 -12.06
N PHE A 410 -26.59 5.77 -11.63
CA PHE A 410 -26.12 4.39 -11.51
C PHE A 410 -25.56 3.84 -12.82
N VAL A 411 -24.36 3.26 -12.74
CA VAL A 411 -23.70 2.57 -13.86
C VAL A 411 -23.59 1.09 -13.57
N ALA A 412 -23.05 0.72 -12.42
CA ALA A 412 -22.82 -0.66 -12.04
C ALA A 412 -22.66 -0.80 -10.52
N ALA A 413 -22.99 -1.99 -10.03
CA ALA A 413 -22.57 -2.46 -8.71
C ALA A 413 -21.55 -3.58 -8.89
N LYS A 414 -20.41 -3.46 -8.23
CA LYS A 414 -19.42 -4.53 -8.13
C LYS A 414 -19.36 -5.02 -6.70
N ILE A 415 -19.03 -6.29 -6.54
CA ILE A 415 -18.98 -6.93 -5.23
C ILE A 415 -17.58 -7.42 -4.95
N HIS A 416 -17.21 -7.41 -3.68
CA HIS A 416 -15.99 -8.07 -3.28
C HIS A 416 -16.13 -9.58 -3.62
N PRO A 417 -15.22 -10.13 -4.42
CA PRO A 417 -15.37 -11.48 -4.98
C PRO A 417 -15.49 -12.61 -3.92
N LEU A 418 -14.79 -12.46 -2.78
CA LEU A 418 -14.87 -13.37 -1.62
C LEU A 418 -16.21 -13.37 -0.88
N LEU A 419 -17.16 -12.53 -1.26
CA LEU A 419 -18.49 -12.55 -0.68
C LEU A 419 -19.34 -13.72 -1.20
N CYS A 420 -19.07 -14.23 -2.41
CA CYS A 420 -20.08 -15.02 -3.13
C CYS A 420 -19.57 -16.23 -3.92
N ARG A 421 -18.38 -16.19 -4.53
CA ARG A 421 -17.93 -17.30 -5.40
C ARG A 421 -16.39 -17.35 -5.48
N PRO A 422 -15.71 -18.07 -4.58
CA PRO A 422 -14.29 -18.31 -4.72
C PRO A 422 -14.05 -19.12 -6.00
N ALA A 423 -13.05 -18.72 -6.78
CA ALA A 423 -12.59 -19.49 -7.92
C ALA A 423 -11.06 -19.55 -7.94
N PHE A 424 -10.52 -20.64 -8.48
CA PHE A 424 -9.09 -20.86 -8.60
C PHE A 424 -8.73 -21.22 -10.04
N ASP A 425 -7.87 -20.39 -10.64
CA ASP A 425 -7.33 -20.64 -11.97
C ASP A 425 -6.18 -21.66 -11.89
N ILE A 426 -6.47 -22.88 -12.31
CA ILE A 426 -5.52 -23.97 -12.31
C ILE A 426 -4.38 -23.80 -13.32
N SER A 427 -4.47 -22.81 -14.22
CA SER A 427 -3.41 -22.47 -15.18
C SER A 427 -2.21 -21.77 -14.50
N PHE A 428 -2.34 -21.36 -13.25
CA PHE A 428 -1.22 -20.84 -12.45
C PHE A 428 -0.18 -21.90 -12.12
N PHE A 429 -0.51 -23.18 -12.23
CA PHE A 429 0.47 -24.23 -12.00
C PHE A 429 1.38 -24.41 -13.21
N ASP A 430 2.68 -24.44 -12.94
CA ASP A 430 3.71 -24.84 -13.89
C ASP A 430 4.33 -26.17 -13.48
N LYS A 431 4.10 -27.19 -14.31
CA LYS A 431 4.63 -28.54 -14.09
C LYS A 431 6.16 -28.57 -13.98
N GLN A 432 6.87 -27.64 -14.62
CA GLN A 432 8.33 -27.54 -14.53
C GLN A 432 8.79 -27.21 -13.11
N GLY A 433 7.96 -26.51 -12.33
CA GLY A 433 8.25 -26.20 -10.94
C GLY A 433 7.89 -27.33 -9.98
N ASN A 434 7.19 -28.39 -10.42
CA ASN A 434 6.78 -29.47 -9.51
C ASN A 434 7.99 -30.23 -8.96
N LYS A 435 7.96 -30.56 -7.66
CA LYS A 435 9.03 -31.33 -7.01
C LYS A 435 8.50 -32.06 -5.79
N THR A 436 8.73 -33.37 -5.71
CA THR A 436 8.59 -34.14 -4.47
C THR A 436 9.95 -34.17 -3.78
N PHE A 437 9.98 -33.73 -2.51
CA PHE A 437 11.20 -33.73 -1.71
C PHE A 437 11.35 -35.07 -0.99
N SER A 438 12.59 -35.48 -0.71
CA SER A 438 12.89 -36.69 0.05
C SER A 438 12.39 -36.57 1.50
N ASP A 439 12.34 -37.68 2.21
CA ASP A 439 11.94 -37.69 3.63
C ASP A 439 13.04 -37.17 4.58
N SER A 440 14.20 -36.78 4.05
CA SER A 440 15.33 -36.27 4.83
C SER A 440 15.53 -34.77 4.61
N TYR A 441 15.73 -34.04 5.71
CA TYR A 441 16.05 -32.62 5.67
C TYR A 441 17.49 -32.42 5.19
N GLU A 442 17.67 -31.58 4.18
CA GLU A 442 18.97 -31.18 3.64
C GLU A 442 19.18 -29.69 3.89
N THR A 443 20.40 -29.31 4.21
CA THR A 443 20.77 -27.91 4.44
C THR A 443 21.57 -27.39 3.26
N HIS A 444 21.18 -26.23 2.74
CA HIS A 444 21.84 -25.57 1.62
C HIS A 444 22.18 -24.12 1.98
N GLN A 445 23.23 -23.60 1.35
CA GLN A 445 23.55 -22.17 1.39
C GLN A 445 22.99 -21.51 0.13
N VAL A 446 22.14 -20.51 0.31
CA VAL A 446 21.33 -19.91 -0.75
C VAL A 446 21.43 -18.39 -0.70
N GLY A 447 21.60 -17.77 -1.85
CA GLY A 447 21.74 -16.33 -1.98
C GLY A 447 22.89 -15.98 -2.93
N PRO A 448 23.17 -14.68 -3.10
CA PRO A 448 24.26 -14.25 -3.95
C PRO A 448 25.62 -14.49 -3.26
N PRO A 449 26.72 -14.58 -4.03
CA PRO A 449 28.05 -14.75 -3.48
C PRO A 449 28.36 -13.71 -2.39
N GLY A 450 28.81 -14.16 -1.22
CA GLY A 450 29.13 -13.29 -0.08
C GLY A 450 27.93 -12.83 0.77
N LYS A 451 26.69 -13.14 0.39
CA LYS A 451 25.49 -12.92 1.22
C LYS A 451 24.60 -14.17 1.25
N THR A 452 25.15 -15.37 1.48
CA THR A 452 24.31 -16.57 1.55
C THR A 452 23.62 -16.73 2.91
N GLN A 453 22.42 -17.29 2.90
CA GLN A 453 21.70 -17.74 4.09
C GLN A 453 21.47 -19.25 4.04
N THR A 454 21.38 -19.84 5.23
CA THR A 454 20.98 -21.23 5.38
C THR A 454 19.53 -21.41 4.95
N TYR A 455 19.25 -22.46 4.19
CA TYR A 455 17.93 -22.91 3.78
C TYR A 455 17.82 -24.41 3.99
N ILE A 456 16.71 -24.86 4.59
CA ILE A 456 16.47 -26.28 4.86
C ILE A 456 15.40 -26.80 3.88
N SER A 457 15.66 -27.93 3.22
CA SER A 457 14.71 -28.53 2.30
C SER A 457 13.43 -29.00 3.02
N PRO A 458 12.24 -28.87 2.40
CA PRO A 458 10.98 -29.27 3.03
C PRO A 458 10.77 -30.78 2.90
N ALA A 459 11.41 -31.55 3.79
CA ALA A 459 11.39 -33.00 3.75
C ALA A 459 9.96 -33.58 3.82
N GLY A 460 9.64 -34.52 2.93
CA GLY A 460 8.32 -35.16 2.82
C GLY A 460 7.23 -34.28 2.20
N TRP A 461 7.54 -33.06 1.76
CA TRP A 461 6.58 -32.19 1.08
C TRP A 461 6.60 -32.40 -0.44
N THR A 462 5.46 -32.17 -1.10
CA THR A 462 5.36 -32.07 -2.55
C THR A 462 5.01 -30.66 -2.97
N ARG A 463 5.83 -30.08 -3.83
CA ARG A 463 5.62 -28.77 -4.44
C ARG A 463 4.84 -28.88 -5.73
N TYR A 464 3.78 -28.09 -5.80
CA TYR A 464 3.12 -27.66 -7.02
C TYR A 464 3.71 -26.31 -7.43
N GLY A 465 4.45 -26.29 -8.53
CA GLY A 465 5.13 -25.09 -9.02
C GLY A 465 4.15 -24.05 -9.51
N LEU A 466 4.43 -22.78 -9.23
CA LEU A 466 3.65 -21.65 -9.75
C LEU A 466 4.32 -21.08 -11.01
N LYS A 467 3.52 -20.60 -11.96
CA LYS A 467 4.00 -20.03 -13.23
C LYS A 467 4.54 -18.61 -13.04
N VAL A 468 5.78 -18.49 -12.58
CA VAL A 468 6.34 -17.20 -12.14
C VAL A 468 7.31 -16.55 -13.13
N LEU A 469 7.62 -17.22 -14.23
CA LEU A 469 8.47 -16.67 -15.28
C LEU A 469 7.76 -15.51 -16.01
N ASP A 470 8.51 -14.43 -16.22
CA ASP A 470 8.11 -13.16 -16.85
C ASP A 470 6.95 -12.46 -16.16
N LYS A 471 6.63 -12.91 -14.94
CA LYS A 471 5.56 -12.35 -14.14
C LYS A 471 5.94 -11.00 -13.52
N TYR A 472 7.20 -10.85 -13.13
CA TYR A 472 7.67 -9.68 -12.39
C TYR A 472 8.50 -8.78 -13.32
N SER A 473 8.28 -7.47 -13.20
CA SER A 473 8.89 -6.44 -14.08
C SER A 473 10.42 -6.40 -14.03
N ASN A 474 11.03 -6.90 -12.95
CA ASN A 474 12.49 -7.01 -12.80
C ASN A 474 13.07 -8.35 -13.32
N GLY A 475 12.28 -9.12 -14.07
CA GLY A 475 12.70 -10.36 -14.74
C GLY A 475 12.77 -11.58 -13.82
N ASN A 476 13.44 -12.62 -14.29
CA ASN A 476 13.44 -13.96 -13.67
C ASN A 476 14.67 -14.27 -12.81
N ASN A 477 15.57 -13.30 -12.64
CA ASN A 477 16.90 -13.56 -12.10
C ASN A 477 16.88 -14.06 -10.64
N TRP A 478 15.82 -13.76 -9.91
CA TRP A 478 15.57 -14.20 -8.54
C TRP A 478 15.37 -15.73 -8.40
N LEU A 479 15.06 -16.44 -9.51
CA LEU A 479 14.91 -17.90 -9.59
C LEU A 479 16.18 -18.63 -10.04
N HIS A 480 17.25 -17.92 -10.44
CA HIS A 480 18.46 -18.54 -10.98
C HIS A 480 19.11 -19.54 -10.00
N PRO A 481 19.93 -20.48 -10.51
CA PRO A 481 20.63 -21.46 -9.70
C PRO A 481 21.47 -20.82 -8.59
N PHE A 482 21.77 -21.61 -7.55
CA PHE A 482 22.63 -21.19 -6.44
C PHE A 482 23.95 -20.64 -6.99
N GLN A 483 24.42 -19.50 -6.44
CA GLN A 483 25.62 -18.73 -6.83
C GLN A 483 25.47 -17.61 -7.90
N ASP A 484 24.29 -17.37 -8.50
CA ASP A 484 24.10 -16.13 -9.29
C ASP A 484 24.07 -14.89 -8.36
N PRO A 485 24.78 -13.79 -8.68
CA PRO A 485 24.78 -12.55 -7.87
C PRO A 485 23.41 -11.90 -7.64
N ARG A 486 22.38 -12.31 -8.38
CA ARG A 486 21.00 -11.80 -8.28
C ARG A 486 20.05 -12.84 -7.68
N ASN A 487 20.56 -13.98 -7.22
CA ASN A 487 19.73 -15.03 -6.67
C ASN A 487 19.14 -14.61 -5.32
N TRP A 488 17.84 -14.82 -5.16
CA TRP A 488 17.14 -14.52 -3.92
C TRP A 488 17.28 -15.67 -2.93
N TYR A 489 17.05 -15.39 -1.64
CA TYR A 489 16.95 -16.44 -0.64
C TYR A 489 15.74 -17.34 -0.89
N ARG A 490 15.67 -18.48 -0.19
CA ARG A 490 14.51 -19.37 -0.17
C ARG A 490 14.00 -19.51 1.25
N ALA A 491 12.68 -19.51 1.39
CA ALA A 491 11.99 -19.62 2.66
C ALA A 491 10.61 -20.26 2.47
N PHE A 492 9.89 -20.36 3.56
CA PHE A 492 8.55 -20.91 3.67
C PHE A 492 7.66 -19.91 4.40
N HIS A 493 6.46 -19.72 3.86
CA HIS A 493 5.44 -18.91 4.49
C HIS A 493 4.29 -19.82 4.89
N GLY A 494 4.02 -19.87 6.19
CA GLY A 494 2.88 -20.58 6.74
C GLY A 494 1.56 -19.96 6.26
N THR A 495 0.51 -20.76 6.26
CA THR A 495 -0.83 -20.35 5.81
C THR A 495 -1.86 -20.37 6.94
N GLY A 496 -1.49 -20.84 8.14
CA GLY A 496 -2.34 -20.94 9.33
C GLY A 496 -2.01 -19.90 10.40
N HIS A 497 -3.01 -19.59 11.24
CA HIS A 497 -2.91 -18.74 12.45
C HIS A 497 -2.46 -17.29 12.24
N ALA A 498 -3.18 -16.52 11.43
CA ALA A 498 -3.35 -15.12 11.78
C ALA A 498 -4.37 -15.06 12.94
N SER A 499 -4.03 -14.45 14.07
CA SER A 499 -4.91 -14.35 15.25
C SER A 499 -5.43 -12.92 15.44
N ALA A 500 -6.52 -12.73 16.19
CA ALA A 500 -7.01 -11.40 16.54
C ALA A 500 -6.00 -10.53 17.31
N ASP A 501 -5.03 -11.17 17.99
CA ASP A 501 -3.96 -10.49 18.70
C ASP A 501 -2.93 -9.86 17.75
N ASP A 502 -2.78 -10.41 16.54
CA ASP A 502 -1.96 -9.83 15.46
C ASP A 502 -2.61 -8.57 14.83
N PHE A 503 -3.86 -8.26 15.20
CA PHE A 503 -4.66 -7.13 14.68
C PHE A 503 -5.33 -6.30 15.79
N ASN A 504 -4.60 -6.05 16.89
CA ASN A 504 -4.95 -5.10 17.95
C ASN A 504 -6.25 -5.42 18.73
N LYS A 505 -6.49 -6.70 19.06
CA LYS A 505 -7.58 -7.15 19.95
C LYS A 505 -8.98 -6.65 19.56
N SER A 506 -9.21 -6.41 18.27
CA SER A 506 -10.54 -6.05 17.80
C SER A 506 -11.51 -7.23 18.08
N LYS A 507 -12.69 -6.95 18.65
CA LYS A 507 -13.75 -7.95 18.95
C LYS A 507 -14.43 -8.44 17.66
N GLN A 508 -13.63 -8.87 16.71
CA GLN A 508 -14.04 -9.37 15.41
C GLN A 508 -14.06 -10.90 15.49
N SER A 509 -15.23 -11.51 15.28
CA SER A 509 -15.37 -12.96 15.19
C SER A 509 -14.43 -13.48 14.10
N PHE A 510 -13.36 -14.14 14.52
CA PHE A 510 -12.38 -14.77 13.65
C PHE A 510 -12.95 -16.08 13.14
N ASP A 511 -13.08 -16.24 11.83
CA ASP A 511 -13.29 -17.56 11.24
C ASP A 511 -11.93 -18.10 10.79
N GLN A 512 -11.22 -18.76 11.73
CA GLN A 512 -9.89 -19.36 11.52
C GLN A 512 -9.86 -20.43 10.41
N GLN A 513 -11.03 -20.79 9.88
CA GLN A 513 -11.22 -21.86 8.92
C GLN A 513 -10.71 -21.51 7.51
N TYR A 514 -10.49 -20.23 7.16
CA TYR A 514 -10.26 -19.80 5.77
C TYR A 514 -8.92 -19.11 5.47
N ALA A 515 -8.11 -18.70 6.46
CA ALA A 515 -6.91 -17.86 6.21
C ALA A 515 -5.87 -18.46 5.21
N SER A 516 -5.82 -19.79 5.08
CA SER A 516 -4.87 -20.49 4.23
C SER A 516 -5.22 -20.46 2.73
N VAL A 517 -6.49 -20.25 2.44
CA VAL A 517 -7.13 -20.16 1.11
C VAL A 517 -6.63 -18.95 0.35
N ASP A 518 -6.59 -17.84 1.06
CA ASP A 518 -6.50 -16.50 0.49
C ASP A 518 -5.07 -16.11 0.21
N ALA A 519 -4.15 -16.67 0.99
CA ALA A 519 -2.72 -16.57 0.78
C ALA A 519 -2.29 -17.18 -0.57
N LEU A 520 -2.78 -18.36 -0.95
CA LEU A 520 -2.18 -19.12 -2.06
C LEU A 520 -2.47 -18.53 -3.46
N GLY A 521 -3.72 -18.15 -3.72
CA GLY A 521 -4.10 -17.52 -5.00
C GLY A 521 -3.67 -16.05 -5.08
N SER A 522 -3.83 -15.29 -3.99
CA SER A 522 -3.52 -13.86 -3.96
C SER A 522 -2.04 -13.60 -4.03
N ILE A 523 -1.23 -14.26 -3.21
CA ILE A 523 0.20 -13.97 -3.12
C ILE A 523 0.86 -14.21 -4.48
N TYR A 524 0.40 -15.24 -5.20
CA TYR A 524 0.85 -15.45 -6.55
C TYR A 524 0.49 -14.24 -7.42
N LYS A 525 -0.79 -13.91 -7.65
CA LYS A 525 -1.21 -12.87 -8.61
C LYS A 525 -0.85 -11.42 -8.22
N THR A 526 -0.92 -11.08 -6.94
CA THR A 526 -0.82 -9.70 -6.43
C THR A 526 0.38 -9.45 -5.51
N GLY A 527 1.17 -10.48 -5.18
CA GLY A 527 2.22 -10.37 -4.17
C GLY A 527 1.70 -10.47 -2.74
N PHE A 528 2.62 -10.46 -1.77
CA PHE A 528 2.29 -10.59 -0.35
C PHE A 528 1.61 -9.31 0.21
N ARG A 529 1.11 -9.38 1.44
CA ARG A 529 0.74 -8.20 2.22
C ARG A 529 1.49 -8.16 3.53
N SER A 530 1.93 -6.98 3.93
CA SER A 530 2.62 -6.78 5.20
C SER A 530 1.65 -6.86 6.37
N ALA A 531 1.99 -7.67 7.38
CA ALA A 531 1.37 -7.57 8.68
C ALA A 531 1.64 -6.17 9.26
N ARG A 532 0.61 -5.50 9.80
CA ARG A 532 0.72 -4.12 10.30
C ARG A 532 1.18 -4.05 11.76
N VAL A 533 0.93 -5.10 12.54
CA VAL A 533 1.42 -5.28 13.90
C VAL A 533 1.80 -6.75 14.05
N ALA A 534 3.04 -7.05 14.41
CA ALA A 534 3.51 -8.40 14.63
C ALA A 534 4.70 -8.40 15.59
N ALA A 535 4.99 -9.54 16.21
CA ALA A 535 5.97 -9.67 17.32
C ALA A 535 7.35 -9.07 17.01
N PHE A 536 7.75 -9.07 15.73
CA PHE A 536 9.04 -8.56 15.29
C PHE A 536 8.91 -7.32 14.39
N GLY A 537 7.78 -6.63 14.37
CA GLY A 537 7.52 -5.44 13.54
C GLY A 537 6.72 -5.73 12.27
N ALA A 538 6.32 -4.67 11.56
CA ALA A 538 5.50 -4.78 10.36
C ALA A 538 6.25 -5.48 9.21
N GLY A 539 5.54 -6.33 8.45
CA GLY A 539 6.11 -7.05 7.30
C GLY A 539 5.52 -8.43 7.08
N VAL A 540 6.03 -9.13 6.07
CA VAL A 540 5.67 -10.51 5.73
C VAL A 540 6.61 -11.47 6.43
N TYR A 541 6.05 -12.43 7.17
CA TYR A 541 6.84 -13.36 7.98
C TYR A 541 7.09 -14.64 7.20
N CYS A 542 8.33 -15.10 7.17
CA CYS A 542 8.70 -16.38 6.57
C CYS A 542 9.86 -17.00 7.33
N SER A 543 10.17 -18.26 7.05
CA SER A 543 11.27 -18.97 7.69
C SER A 543 12.10 -19.75 6.66
N PRO A 544 13.43 -19.78 6.77
CA PRO A 544 14.26 -20.70 5.98
C PRO A 544 14.18 -22.15 6.45
N ASP A 545 13.63 -22.40 7.66
CA ASP A 545 13.37 -23.73 8.20
C ASP A 545 11.88 -24.09 8.03
N PRO A 546 11.53 -25.09 7.22
CA PRO A 546 10.13 -25.47 7.00
C PRO A 546 9.45 -26.03 8.25
N LYS A 547 10.21 -26.49 9.26
CA LYS A 547 9.66 -26.99 10.52
C LYS A 547 9.02 -25.89 11.36
N PHE A 548 9.51 -24.66 11.23
CA PHE A 548 8.98 -23.52 11.97
C PHE A 548 7.51 -23.23 11.58
N PRO A 549 7.17 -22.97 10.30
CA PRO A 549 5.79 -22.80 9.90
C PRO A 549 4.96 -24.07 10.07
N GLU A 550 5.52 -25.28 9.85
CA GLU A 550 4.79 -26.54 10.01
C GLU A 550 4.25 -26.75 11.44
N LYS A 551 4.98 -26.31 12.48
CA LYS A 551 4.60 -26.55 13.88
C LYS A 551 3.44 -25.69 14.39
N GLY A 552 3.24 -24.49 13.84
CA GLY A 552 2.30 -23.52 14.41
C GLY A 552 1.61 -22.60 13.42
N TYR A 553 2.05 -22.57 12.18
CA TYR A 553 1.58 -21.62 11.16
C TYR A 553 1.08 -22.34 9.90
N VAL A 554 0.72 -23.62 10.01
CA VAL A 554 0.13 -24.40 8.92
C VAL A 554 -1.11 -25.11 9.43
N GLY A 555 -2.25 -24.86 8.79
CA GLY A 555 -3.50 -25.55 9.08
C GLY A 555 -3.50 -26.99 8.59
N VAL A 556 -4.38 -27.81 9.17
CA VAL A 556 -4.65 -29.19 8.73
C VAL A 556 -5.99 -29.23 8.01
N VAL A 557 -5.99 -29.79 6.80
CA VAL A 557 -7.16 -29.95 5.94
C VAL A 557 -7.52 -31.43 5.88
N GLN A 558 -8.73 -31.78 6.29
CA GLN A 558 -9.23 -33.15 6.14
C GLN A 558 -9.86 -33.33 4.75
N CYS A 559 -9.54 -34.42 4.07
CA CYS A 559 -10.18 -34.82 2.82
C CYS A 559 -10.61 -36.29 2.89
N ASP A 560 -11.80 -36.57 2.38
CA ASP A 560 -12.21 -37.93 2.05
C ASP A 560 -11.41 -38.40 0.82
N THR A 561 -10.83 -39.59 0.92
CA THR A 561 -10.04 -40.21 -0.16
C THR A 561 -10.52 -41.64 -0.40
N GLN A 562 -10.05 -42.27 -1.48
CA GLN A 562 -10.29 -43.68 -1.76
C GLN A 562 -9.81 -44.62 -0.64
N GLN A 563 -8.86 -44.15 0.18
CA GLN A 563 -8.30 -44.88 1.33
C GLN A 563 -8.91 -44.46 2.67
N GLY A 564 -10.03 -43.72 2.64
CA GLY A 564 -10.66 -43.13 3.82
C GLY A 564 -10.23 -41.68 4.06
N LYS A 565 -10.57 -41.16 5.24
CA LYS A 565 -10.25 -39.77 5.61
C LYS A 565 -8.76 -39.60 5.86
N LYS A 566 -8.15 -38.64 5.17
CA LYS A 566 -6.75 -38.23 5.36
C LYS A 566 -6.65 -36.76 5.71
N ASN A 567 -5.58 -36.41 6.42
CA ASN A 567 -5.28 -35.05 6.81
C ASN A 567 -4.08 -34.55 5.99
N PHE A 568 -4.15 -33.31 5.53
CA PHE A 568 -3.12 -32.69 4.70
C PHE A 568 -2.72 -31.34 5.27
N LYS A 569 -1.47 -30.95 5.05
CA LYS A 569 -0.89 -29.66 5.43
C LYS A 569 -0.51 -28.90 4.16
N CYS A 570 -0.66 -27.57 4.17
CA CYS A 570 -0.32 -26.71 3.04
C CYS A 570 0.49 -25.48 3.46
N MET A 571 1.56 -25.15 2.73
CA MET A 571 2.29 -23.89 2.94
C MET A 571 2.87 -23.34 1.63
N LEU A 572 3.31 -22.09 1.63
CA LEU A 572 3.97 -21.49 0.47
C LEU A 572 5.48 -21.69 0.52
N GLN A 573 6.05 -21.98 -0.65
CA GLN A 573 7.47 -21.83 -0.88
C GLN A 573 7.75 -20.50 -1.57
N VAL A 574 8.67 -19.72 -0.99
CA VAL A 574 8.85 -18.30 -1.30
C VAL A 574 10.32 -17.97 -1.53
N ALA A 575 10.56 -17.01 -2.41
CA ALA A 575 11.86 -16.40 -2.65
C ALA A 575 11.88 -15.02 -2.01
N VAL A 576 12.98 -14.66 -1.35
CA VAL A 576 13.08 -13.41 -0.57
C VAL A 576 14.29 -12.60 -1.03
N ASN A 577 14.08 -11.32 -1.33
CA ASN A 577 15.13 -10.41 -1.75
C ASN A 577 16.16 -10.26 -0.61
N PRO A 578 17.45 -10.54 -0.85
CA PRO A 578 18.52 -10.42 0.13
C PRO A 578 18.63 -9.05 0.80
N ASP A 579 18.27 -7.98 0.08
CA ASP A 579 18.37 -6.60 0.57
C ASP A 579 17.04 -6.09 1.17
N GLY A 580 15.94 -6.84 1.02
CA GLY A 580 14.60 -6.46 1.48
C GLY A 580 14.11 -7.22 2.72
N VAL A 581 14.99 -7.97 3.39
CA VAL A 581 14.63 -8.84 4.51
C VAL A 581 15.41 -8.51 5.77
N ARG A 582 14.71 -8.52 6.90
CA ARG A 582 15.28 -8.46 8.24
C ARG A 582 15.14 -9.80 8.93
N ILE A 583 16.23 -10.30 9.50
CA ILE A 583 16.24 -11.57 10.24
C ILE A 583 15.98 -11.25 11.72
N ALA A 584 14.89 -11.75 12.27
CA ALA A 584 14.46 -11.50 13.64
C ALA A 584 14.69 -12.76 14.49
N THR A 585 15.58 -12.69 15.51
CA THR A 585 15.90 -13.77 16.48
C THR A 585 16.39 -15.09 15.86
N ASP A 586 17.31 -15.82 16.51
CA ASP A 586 17.83 -17.19 16.23
C ASP A 586 18.02 -17.68 14.76
N LYS A 587 17.94 -16.78 13.77
CA LYS A 587 17.92 -17.00 12.32
C LYS A 587 16.71 -17.76 11.75
N GLU A 588 15.72 -18.11 12.56
CA GLU A 588 14.54 -18.88 12.13
C GLU A 588 13.40 -18.01 11.56
N ILE A 589 13.31 -16.73 11.91
CA ILE A 589 12.20 -15.85 11.48
C ILE A 589 12.74 -14.70 10.64
N TRP A 590 12.18 -14.55 9.45
CA TRP A 590 12.50 -13.49 8.50
C TRP A 590 11.28 -12.61 8.32
N VAL A 591 11.49 -11.29 8.46
CA VAL A 591 10.47 -10.27 8.27
C VAL A 591 10.83 -9.47 7.02
N VAL A 592 9.94 -9.48 6.04
CA VAL A 592 10.09 -8.74 4.77
C VAL A 592 9.16 -7.53 4.83
N PRO A 593 9.66 -6.31 5.10
CA PRO A 593 8.79 -5.15 5.32
C PRO A 593 7.99 -4.74 4.08
N ASN A 594 8.61 -4.89 2.90
CA ASN A 594 8.02 -4.56 1.61
C ASN A 594 7.58 -5.84 0.87
N PRO A 595 6.30 -6.00 0.54
CA PRO A 595 5.83 -7.19 -0.16
C PRO A 595 6.43 -7.46 -1.54
N GLU A 596 6.98 -6.44 -2.21
CA GLU A 596 7.69 -6.60 -3.50
C GLU A 596 8.98 -7.44 -3.37
N ASP A 597 9.53 -7.51 -2.15
CA ASP A 597 10.76 -8.20 -1.81
C ASP A 597 10.56 -9.67 -1.43
N ILE A 598 9.35 -10.20 -1.60
CA ILE A 598 9.05 -11.62 -1.37
C ILE A 598 8.10 -12.14 -2.44
N ARG A 599 8.36 -13.34 -2.96
CA ARG A 599 7.64 -13.91 -4.11
C ARG A 599 7.33 -15.37 -3.91
N PRO A 600 6.08 -15.83 -4.02
CA PRO A 600 5.79 -17.24 -3.97
C PRO A 600 6.17 -17.86 -5.31
N TYR A 601 6.63 -19.09 -5.29
CA TYR A 601 6.91 -19.84 -6.52
C TYR A 601 6.45 -21.30 -6.44
N GLY A 602 5.88 -21.73 -5.30
CA GLY A 602 5.27 -23.03 -5.18
C GLY A 602 4.31 -23.12 -4.00
N ILE A 603 3.33 -24.02 -4.14
CA ILE A 603 2.47 -24.48 -3.05
C ILE A 603 2.99 -25.84 -2.61
N LEU A 604 3.28 -26.01 -1.33
CA LEU A 604 3.73 -27.26 -0.73
C LEU A 604 2.54 -27.96 -0.08
N ILE A 605 2.37 -29.25 -0.39
CA ILE A 605 1.34 -30.12 0.18
C ILE A 605 2.02 -31.37 0.76
N LYS A 606 1.60 -31.76 1.97
CA LYS A 606 2.11 -32.94 2.68
C LYS A 606 0.96 -33.64 3.41
N GLU A 607 0.99 -34.97 3.47
CA GLU A 607 0.09 -35.75 4.34
C GLU A 607 0.52 -35.56 5.80
N ALA A 608 -0.42 -35.21 6.68
CA ALA A 608 -0.19 -34.58 7.98
C ALA A 608 0.45 -35.47 9.04
#